data_AF-A0A2D6TZV4-F1
#
_entry.id   AF-A0A2D6TZV4-F1
#
_cell.length_a   1.000
_cell.length_b   1.000
_cell.length_c   1.000
_cell.angle_alpha   90.00
_cell.angle_beta   90.00
_cell.angle_gamma   90.00
#
_symmetry.space_group_name_H-M   'P 1'
#
loop_
_entity.id
_entity.type
_entity.pdbx_description
1 polymer ?
#
loop_
_entity_poly.entity_id
_entity_poly.type
_entity_poly.pdbx_seq_one_letter_code
_entity_poly.pdbx_strand_id
1 'polypeptide(L)'
;MNELFEDIRIKFPFIALINVGTNEYVGIIQNQNTQVTSIYDYSKLKTEEEKKTFLEAGETWWNESNRLIPISIFLREEMLQFKHALITHNTKEVRVLSGHIVNLSNMRTRRVKRRTLTLVRKVK
;
A
#
# COMPACT_ATOMS: atom_id res chain seq x y z
N MET A 1 -13.42 6.45 -23.43
CA MET A 1 -12.54 6.13 -22.27
C MET A 1 -13.50 5.77 -21.15
N ASN A 2 -13.57 4.48 -20.78
CA ASN A 2 -14.70 3.86 -20.08
C ASN A 2 -15.06 4.54 -18.75
N GLU A 3 -16.26 5.13 -18.68
CA GLU A 3 -16.85 5.70 -17.45
C GLU A 3 -16.85 4.70 -16.28
N LEU A 4 -16.97 3.39 -16.57
CA LEU A 4 -16.94 2.33 -15.57
C LEU A 4 -15.61 2.24 -14.80
N PHE A 5 -14.47 2.53 -15.44
CA PHE A 5 -13.17 2.45 -14.78
C PHE A 5 -12.95 3.61 -13.81
N GLU A 6 -13.45 4.79 -14.15
CA GLU A 6 -13.36 5.95 -13.26
C GLU A 6 -14.24 5.76 -12.02
N ASP A 7 -15.43 5.17 -12.18
CA ASP A 7 -16.33 4.85 -11.07
C ASP A 7 -15.71 3.86 -10.07
N ILE A 8 -15.05 2.81 -10.58
CA ILE A 8 -14.35 1.81 -9.76
C ILE A 8 -13.14 2.45 -9.06
N ARG A 9 -12.42 3.34 -9.74
CA ARG A 9 -11.26 4.04 -9.17
C ARG A 9 -11.66 4.99 -8.04
N ILE A 10 -12.84 5.61 -8.13
CA ILE A 10 -13.40 6.45 -7.07
C ILE A 10 -13.86 5.60 -5.89
N LYS A 11 -14.54 4.47 -6.16
CA LYS A 11 -15.04 3.56 -5.11
C LYS A 11 -13.93 2.80 -4.38
N PHE A 12 -12.88 2.39 -5.10
CA PHE A 12 -11.80 1.56 -4.56
C PHE A 12 -10.42 2.19 -4.82
N PRO A 13 -10.11 3.33 -4.18
CA PRO A 13 -8.85 4.05 -4.38
C PRO A 13 -7.60 3.28 -3.92
N PHE A 14 -7.79 2.23 -3.10
CA PHE A 14 -6.74 1.35 -2.62
C PHE A 14 -6.34 0.27 -3.64
N ILE A 15 -7.16 0.01 -4.67
CA ILE A 15 -6.80 -0.89 -5.76
C ILE A 15 -5.86 -0.16 -6.71
N ALA A 16 -4.72 -0.79 -6.97
CA ALA A 16 -3.68 -0.32 -7.86
C ALA A 16 -3.62 -1.17 -9.12
N LEU A 17 -3.30 -0.50 -10.22
CA LEU A 17 -2.92 -1.11 -11.50
C LEU A 17 -1.43 -0.87 -11.69
N ILE A 18 -0.66 -1.94 -11.82
CA ILE A 18 0.77 -1.88 -12.08
C ILE A 18 1.11 -2.59 -13.38
N ASN A 19 2.04 -2.01 -14.14
CA ASN A 19 2.59 -2.62 -15.33
C ASN A 19 4.04 -3.00 -15.06
N VAL A 20 4.37 -4.27 -15.32
CA VAL A 20 5.70 -4.83 -15.19
C VAL A 20 6.09 -5.41 -16.53
N GLY A 21 6.90 -4.66 -17.28
CA GLY A 21 7.25 -5.00 -18.66
C GLY A 21 6.01 -5.07 -19.55
N THR A 22 5.63 -6.29 -19.95
CA THR A 22 4.47 -6.57 -20.82
C THR A 22 3.24 -7.07 -20.04
N ASN A 23 3.38 -7.30 -18.73
CA ASN A 23 2.32 -7.84 -17.89
C ASN A 23 1.68 -6.74 -17.04
N GLU A 24 0.35 -6.80 -16.92
CA GLU A 24 -0.44 -5.90 -16.10
C GLU A 24 -0.97 -6.68 -14.89
N TYR A 25 -0.86 -6.09 -13.71
CA TYR A 25 -1.34 -6.67 -12.47
C TYR A 25 -2.29 -5.71 -11.78
N VAL A 26 -3.36 -6.25 -11.22
CA VAL A 26 -4.42 -5.49 -10.54
C VAL A 26 -4.52 -5.99 -9.12
N GLY A 27 -4.46 -5.09 -8.14
CA GLY A 27 -4.66 -5.45 -6.74
C GLY A 27 -4.07 -4.43 -5.78
N ILE A 28 -3.76 -4.84 -4.55
CA ILE A 28 -3.34 -3.91 -3.49
C ILE A 28 -1.82 -3.94 -3.36
N ILE A 29 -1.17 -2.78 -3.51
CA ILE A 29 0.27 -2.66 -3.27
C ILE A 29 0.51 -2.81 -1.76
N GLN A 30 1.18 -3.90 -1.39
CA GLN A 30 1.56 -4.15 -0.02
C GLN A 30 2.68 -3.19 0.40
N ASN A 31 3.73 -3.13 -0.40
CA ASN A 31 4.82 -2.20 -0.17
C ASN A 31 5.60 -1.85 -1.43
N GLN A 32 6.26 -0.70 -1.37
CA GLN A 32 7.28 -0.30 -2.32
C GLN A 32 8.51 0.22 -1.59
N ASN A 33 9.69 -0.13 -2.09
CA ASN A 33 10.96 0.51 -1.73
C ASN A 33 11.81 0.73 -2.99
N THR A 34 13.06 1.17 -2.83
CA THR A 34 13.96 1.48 -3.95
C THR A 34 14.36 0.28 -4.80
N GLN A 35 14.21 -0.94 -4.29
CA GLN A 35 14.65 -2.17 -4.95
C GLN A 35 13.49 -3.11 -5.29
N VAL A 36 12.48 -3.22 -4.43
CA VAL A 36 11.38 -4.17 -4.57
C VAL A 36 10.02 -3.51 -4.35
N THR A 37 9.05 -3.94 -5.15
CA THR A 37 7.64 -3.63 -5.00
C THR A 37 6.88 -4.93 -4.84
N SER A 38 6.09 -5.04 -3.79
CA SER A 38 5.25 -6.22 -3.54
C SER A 38 3.78 -5.83 -3.65
N ILE A 39 3.02 -6.66 -4.34
CA ILE A 39 1.60 -6.47 -4.62
C ILE A 39 0.85 -7.76 -4.35
N TYR A 40 -0.35 -7.65 -3.79
CA TYR A 40 -1.30 -8.75 -3.78
C TYR A 40 -2.10 -8.71 -5.08
N ASP A 41 -1.91 -9.71 -5.94
CA ASP A 41 -2.60 -9.79 -7.22
C ASP A 41 -4.01 -10.37 -7.06
N TYR A 42 -5.01 -9.60 -7.48
CA TYR A 42 -6.42 -9.97 -7.37
C TYR A 42 -6.79 -11.15 -8.29
N SER A 43 -6.09 -11.31 -9.41
CA SER A 43 -6.34 -12.40 -10.36
C SER A 43 -5.90 -13.77 -9.84
N LYS A 44 -4.98 -13.81 -8.87
CA LYS A 44 -4.51 -15.04 -8.21
C LYS A 44 -5.44 -15.56 -7.12
N LEU A 45 -6.43 -14.78 -6.70
CA LEU A 45 -7.41 -15.19 -5.70
C LEU A 45 -8.34 -16.26 -6.29
N LYS A 46 -8.48 -17.38 -5.57
CA LYS A 46 -9.08 -18.61 -6.12
C LYS A 46 -10.59 -18.63 -6.02
N THR A 47 -11.14 -18.25 -4.87
CA THR A 47 -12.57 -18.32 -4.58
C THR A 47 -13.19 -16.93 -4.57
N GLU A 48 -14.49 -16.84 -4.86
CA GLU A 48 -15.22 -15.57 -4.75
C GLU A 48 -15.29 -15.06 -3.31
N GLU A 49 -15.35 -15.97 -2.33
CA GLU A 49 -15.29 -15.63 -0.90
C GLU A 49 -13.96 -14.98 -0.53
N GLU A 50 -12.85 -15.50 -1.06
CA GLU A 50 -11.51 -14.95 -0.84
C GLU A 50 -11.37 -13.57 -1.49
N LYS A 51 -11.93 -13.38 -2.69
CA LYS A 51 -12.01 -12.06 -3.35
C LYS A 51 -12.80 -11.05 -2.55
N LYS A 52 -13.95 -11.45 -2.00
CA LYS A 52 -14.79 -10.58 -1.18
C LYS A 52 -14.05 -10.17 0.11
N THR A 53 -13.47 -11.14 0.81
CA THR A 53 -12.69 -10.90 2.02
C THR A 53 -11.49 -9.98 1.76
N PHE A 54 -10.83 -10.14 0.62
CA PHE A 54 -9.72 -9.27 0.21
C PHE A 54 -10.16 -7.81 -0.01
N LEU A 55 -11.33 -7.61 -0.64
CA LEU A 55 -11.90 -6.27 -0.84
C LEU A 55 -12.34 -5.64 0.47
N GLU A 56 -12.99 -6.40 1.35
CA GLU A 56 -13.40 -5.95 2.69
C GLU A 56 -12.17 -5.53 3.52
N ALA A 57 -11.11 -6.35 3.53
CA ALA A 57 -9.87 -6.00 4.22
C ALA A 57 -9.20 -4.75 3.61
N GLY A 58 -9.27 -4.58 2.28
CA GLY A 58 -8.80 -3.38 1.60
C GLY A 58 -9.57 -2.12 2.00
N GLU A 59 -10.89 -2.21 2.13
CA GLU A 59 -11.77 -1.12 2.55
C GLU A 59 -11.52 -0.73 4.01
N THR A 60 -11.48 -1.72 4.92
CA THR A 60 -11.10 -1.57 6.33
C THR A 60 -9.76 -0.86 6.44
N TRP A 61 -8.75 -1.34 5.71
CA TRP A 61 -7.44 -0.71 5.68
C TRP A 61 -7.48 0.72 5.14
N TRP A 62 -8.24 1.01 4.09
CA TRP A 62 -8.32 2.35 3.50
C TRP A 62 -8.99 3.37 4.42
N ASN A 63 -10.02 2.94 5.16
CA ASN A 63 -10.83 3.79 6.03
C ASN A 63 -10.18 4.00 7.40
N GLU A 64 -9.61 2.95 8.00
CA GLU A 64 -9.11 2.99 9.37
C GLU A 64 -7.60 3.26 9.46
N SER A 65 -6.84 2.99 8.40
CA SER A 65 -5.40 3.26 8.43
C SER A 65 -5.11 4.74 8.16
N ASN A 66 -3.98 5.21 8.70
CA ASN A 66 -3.41 6.51 8.33
C ASN A 66 -2.85 6.53 6.89
N ARG A 67 -3.16 5.54 6.04
CA ARG A 67 -2.68 5.34 4.66
C ARG A 67 -1.16 5.26 4.49
N LEU A 68 -0.41 5.34 5.58
CA LEU A 68 1.05 5.26 5.59
C LEU A 68 1.54 3.85 5.89
N ILE A 69 0.70 3.00 6.50
CA ILE A 69 1.07 1.67 6.97
C ILE A 69 0.66 0.62 5.93
N PRO A 70 1.55 -0.30 5.53
CA PRO A 70 1.21 -1.44 4.67
C PRO A 70 0.02 -2.23 5.19
N ILE A 71 -0.86 -2.67 4.29
CA ILE A 71 -2.00 -3.54 4.64
C ILE A 71 -1.56 -4.80 5.38
N SER A 72 -0.41 -5.37 5.03
CA SER A 72 0.13 -6.57 5.68
C SER A 72 0.55 -6.36 7.14
N ILE A 73 0.81 -5.12 7.55
CA ILE A 73 1.16 -4.78 8.94
C ILE A 73 -0.11 -4.42 9.70
N PHE A 74 -1.03 -3.69 9.06
CA PHE A 74 -2.30 -3.29 9.66
C PHE A 74 -3.22 -4.50 9.92
N LEU A 75 -3.41 -5.35 8.91
CA LEU A 75 -4.28 -6.55 8.96
C LEU A 75 -3.44 -7.82 8.80
N ARG A 76 -2.48 -8.03 9.71
CA ARG A 76 -1.49 -9.11 9.57
C ARG A 76 -2.12 -10.51 9.50
N GLU A 77 -3.10 -10.77 10.34
CA GLU A 77 -3.74 -12.09 10.45
C GLU A 77 -4.62 -12.36 9.24
N GLU A 78 -5.45 -11.39 8.85
CA GLU A 78 -6.31 -11.50 7.67
C GLU A 78 -5.49 -11.61 6.39
N MET A 79 -4.38 -10.87 6.26
CA MET A 79 -3.54 -10.90 5.07
C MET A 79 -2.71 -12.17 4.92
N LEU A 80 -2.63 -13.02 5.96
CA LEU A 80 -1.85 -14.25 5.92
C LEU A 80 -2.39 -15.25 4.89
N GLN A 81 -3.71 -15.30 4.71
CA GLN A 81 -4.37 -16.21 3.76
C GLN A 81 -4.04 -15.86 2.30
N PHE A 82 -3.85 -14.57 2.00
CA PHE A 82 -3.53 -14.07 0.66
C PHE A 82 -2.03 -14.15 0.30
N LYS A 83 -1.20 -14.79 1.13
CA LYS A 83 0.24 -14.93 0.86
C LYS A 83 0.54 -15.60 -0.49
N HIS A 84 -0.34 -16.48 -0.96
CA HIS A 84 -0.20 -17.16 -2.25
C HIS A 84 -0.41 -16.21 -3.45
N ALA A 85 -1.16 -15.12 -3.26
CA ALA A 85 -1.40 -14.08 -4.24
C ALA A 85 -0.38 -12.93 -4.18
N LEU A 86 0.54 -12.97 -3.21
CA LEU A 86 1.62 -11.99 -3.09
C LEU A 86 2.66 -12.21 -4.21
N ILE A 87 2.88 -11.17 -4.99
CA ILE A 87 3.90 -11.13 -6.04
C ILE A 87 4.89 -10.02 -5.71
N THR A 88 6.17 -10.29 -5.95
CA THR A 88 7.25 -9.33 -5.73
C THR A 88 7.99 -9.10 -7.04
N HIS A 89 8.14 -7.83 -7.40
CA HIS A 89 8.86 -7.38 -8.58
C HIS A 89 9.95 -6.39 -8.19
N ASN A 90 10.93 -6.20 -9.09
CA ASN A 90 11.93 -5.15 -8.92
C ASN A 90 11.29 -3.78 -9.20
N THR A 91 11.43 -2.82 -8.30
CA THR A 91 10.81 -1.49 -8.45
C THR A 91 11.23 -0.79 -9.74
N LYS A 92 12.43 -1.06 -10.27
CA LYS A 92 12.90 -0.45 -11.53
C LYS A 92 12.04 -0.83 -12.74
N GLU A 93 11.41 -2.00 -12.70
CA GLU A 93 10.61 -2.54 -13.80
C GLU A 93 9.12 -2.27 -13.62
N VAL A 94 8.72 -1.76 -12.45
CA VAL A 94 7.32 -1.54 -12.07
C VAL A 94 6.93 -0.11 -12.38
N ARG A 95 5.91 0.05 -13.22
CA ARG A 95 5.22 1.32 -13.46
C ARG A 95 3.84 1.27 -12.82
N VAL A 96 3.59 2.10 -11.81
CA VAL A 96 2.27 2.21 -11.19
C VAL A 96 1.42 3.18 -12.02
N LEU A 97 0.31 2.71 -12.58
CA LEU A 97 -0.60 3.51 -13.39
C LEU A 97 -1.64 4.24 -12.53
N SER A 98 -2.15 3.56 -11.49
CA SER A 98 -3.15 4.10 -10.56
C SER A 98 -3.06 3.38 -9.21
N GLY A 99 -3.66 3.99 -8.18
CA GLY A 99 -3.78 3.44 -6.83
C GLY A 99 -2.82 4.06 -5.83
N HIS A 100 -3.00 3.70 -4.56
CA HIS A 100 -2.18 4.19 -3.46
C HIS A 100 -0.90 3.36 -3.31
N ILE A 101 0.23 4.05 -3.09
CA ILE A 101 1.53 3.42 -2.90
C ILE A 101 2.00 3.66 -1.47
N VAL A 102 2.31 2.58 -0.77
CA VAL A 102 2.92 2.65 0.56
C VAL A 102 4.42 2.45 0.43
N ASN A 103 5.18 3.53 0.62
CA ASN A 103 6.64 3.48 0.55
C ASN A 103 7.26 3.40 1.96
N LEU A 104 7.93 2.29 2.28
CA LEU A 104 8.56 2.11 3.60
C LEU A 104 9.74 3.06 3.82
N SER A 105 10.41 3.50 2.77
CA SER A 105 11.54 4.44 2.89
C SER A 105 11.08 5.79 3.46
N ASN A 106 9.83 6.18 3.17
CA ASN A 106 9.25 7.43 3.68
C ASN A 106 8.83 7.36 5.15
N MET A 107 8.57 6.17 5.70
CA MET A 107 8.28 5.98 7.14
C MET A 107 9.46 6.36 8.04
N ARG A 108 10.69 6.40 7.51
CA ARG A 108 11.91 6.59 8.31
C ARG A 108 12.06 8.02 8.86
N THR A 109 11.19 8.97 8.50
CA THR A 109 11.25 10.35 8.99
C THR A 109 10.22 10.65 10.07
N ARG A 110 10.30 9.96 11.21
CA ARG A 110 9.80 10.57 12.45
C ARG A 110 10.76 11.71 12.81
N ARG A 111 10.53 12.92 12.29
CA ARG A 111 11.20 14.13 12.76
C ARG A 111 10.73 14.40 14.19
N VAL A 112 11.40 13.81 15.18
CA VAL A 112 11.28 14.26 16.56
C VAL A 112 11.86 15.67 16.59
N LYS A 113 11.01 16.68 16.79
CA LYS A 113 11.44 18.06 17.01
C LYS A 113 12.29 18.06 18.29
N ARG A 114 13.62 18.06 18.18
CA ARG A 114 14.50 18.27 19.33
C ARG A 114 14.24 19.69 19.84
N ARG A 115 13.55 19.83 20.97
CA ARG A 115 13.48 21.10 21.69
C ARG A 115 14.87 21.36 22.25
N THR A 116 15.65 22.24 21.62
CA THR A 116 16.91 22.73 22.18
C THR A 116 16.56 23.67 23.32
N LEU A 117 16.67 23.20 24.57
CA LEU A 117 16.56 24.05 25.74
C LEU A 117 17.90 24.78 25.92
N THR A 118 17.96 26.05 25.54
CA THR A 118 19.10 26.89 25.86
C THR A 118 19.02 27.29 27.33
N LEU A 119 20.05 26.94 28.12
CA LEU A 119 20.14 27.35 29.52
C LEU A 119 20.45 28.85 29.58
N VAL A 120 19.44 29.68 29.87
CA VAL A 120 19.65 31.09 30.16
C VAL A 120 20.09 31.24 31.62
N ARG A 121 21.35 31.66 31.84
CA ARG A 121 21.86 31.99 33.18
C ARG A 121 21.30 33.35 33.58
N LYS A 122 20.55 33.42 34.69
CA LYS A 122 20.17 34.71 35.29
C LYS A 122 21.44 35.42 35.79
N VAL A 123 21.69 36.61 35.25
CA VAL A 123 22.68 37.54 35.81
C VAL A 123 22.08 38.12 37.09
N LYS A 124 22.86 38.16 38.17
CA LYS A 124 22.44 38.70 39.48
C LYS A 124 22.21 40.21 39.40
#